data_AF-A0A1V5HKK5-F1
#
_entry.id   AF-A0A1V5HKK5-F1
#
_cell.length_a   1.000
_cell.length_b   1.000
_cell.length_c   1.000
_cell.angle_alpha   90.00
_cell.angle_beta   90.00
_cell.angle_gamma   90.00
#
_symmetry.space_group_name_H-M   'P 1'
#
loop_
_entity.id
_entity.type
_entity.pdbx_description
1 polymer ?
#
loop_
_entity_poly.entity_id
_entity_poly.type
_entity_poly.pdbx_seq_one_letter_code
_entity_poly.pdbx_strand_id
1 'polypeptide(L)'
;MVVDRRPEWAEHLLKEGEERGMRLGEQRGMRLGEQRGLKLGEERGKLIGEEVAKRDNALRMLDKGFSIPVVAECVDLPEEEVRHLAESPRN
;
A
#
# COMPACT_ATOMS: atom_id res chain seq x y z
N MET A 1 -32.82 -34.84 -43.41
CA MET A 1 -32.18 -34.35 -42.18
C MET A 1 -31.22 -33.26 -42.58
N VAL A 2 -31.53 -32.00 -42.28
CA VAL A 2 -30.55 -30.92 -42.46
C VAL A 2 -29.58 -31.08 -41.31
N VAL A 3 -28.36 -31.52 -41.61
CA VAL A 3 -27.29 -31.56 -40.62
C VAL A 3 -26.90 -30.12 -40.39
N ASP A 4 -27.36 -29.57 -39.26
CA ASP A 4 -27.04 -28.23 -38.79
C ASP A 4 -25.56 -28.21 -38.40
N ARG A 5 -24.69 -28.23 -39.42
CA ARG A 5 -23.25 -28.22 -39.24
C ARG A 5 -22.86 -26.78 -39.02
N ARG A 6 -22.56 -26.45 -37.76
CA ARG A 6 -22.05 -25.14 -37.37
C ARG A 6 -20.86 -24.79 -38.27
N PRO A 7 -20.85 -23.62 -38.94
CA PRO A 7 -19.76 -23.28 -39.83
C PRO A 7 -18.46 -23.10 -39.03
N GLU A 8 -17.34 -23.60 -39.57
CA GLU A 8 -16.02 -23.51 -38.92
C GLU A 8 -15.60 -22.05 -38.61
N TRP A 9 -16.07 -21.10 -39.41
CA TRP A 9 -15.84 -19.66 -39.15
C TRP A 9 -16.52 -19.18 -37.86
N ALA A 10 -17.66 -19.77 -37.48
CA ALA A 10 -18.38 -19.39 -36.26
C ALA A 10 -17.64 -19.88 -35.01
N GLU A 11 -17.04 -21.07 -35.08
CA GLU A 11 -16.18 -21.60 -34.02
C GLU A 11 -14.89 -20.80 -33.90
N HIS A 12 -14.30 -20.40 -35.03
CA HIS A 12 -13.13 -19.53 -35.06
C HIS A 12 -13.41 -18.16 -34.40
N LEU A 13 -14.52 -17.52 -34.76
CA LEU A 13 -14.94 -16.24 -34.17
C LEU A 13 -15.24 -16.32 -32.68
N LEU A 14 -15.87 -17.41 -32.22
CA LEU A 14 -16.10 -17.65 -30.80
C LEU A 14 -14.77 -17.79 -30.05
N LYS A 15 -13.85 -18.60 -30.59
CA LYS A 15 -12.53 -18.82 -29.99
C LYS A 15 -11.70 -17.53 -29.95
N GLU A 16 -11.70 -16.74 -31.03
CA GLU A 16 -11.06 -15.43 -31.05
C GLU A 16 -11.69 -14.46 -30.03
N GLY A 17 -13.02 -14.48 -29.90
CA GLY A 17 -13.75 -13.66 -28.94
C GLY A 17 -13.40 -14.01 -27.49
N GLU A 18 -13.34 -15.30 -27.16
CA GLU A 18 -12.93 -15.79 -25.84
C GLU A 18 -11.46 -15.46 -25.53
N GLU A 19 -10.55 -15.69 -26.48
CA GLU A 19 -9.13 -15.34 -26.31
C GLU A 19 -8.92 -13.84 -26.11
N ARG A 20 -9.62 -13.00 -26.89
CA ARG A 20 -9.56 -11.54 -26.74
C ARG A 20 -10.16 -11.12 -25.41
N GLY A 21 -11.29 -11.70 -25.01
CA GLY A 21 -11.95 -11.44 -23.74
C GLY A 21 -11.05 -11.76 -22.55
N MET A 22 -10.40 -12.92 -22.55
CA MET A 22 -9.44 -13.32 -21.52
C MET A 22 -8.23 -12.37 -21.48
N ARG A 23 -7.58 -12.10 -22.62
CA ARG A 23 -6.43 -11.17 -22.65
C ARG A 23 -6.77 -9.77 -22.15
N LEU A 24 -7.93 -9.23 -22.55
CA LEU A 24 -8.41 -7.94 -22.07
C LEU A 24 -8.72 -7.96 -20.58
N GLY A 25 -9.34 -9.04 -20.09
CA GLY A 25 -9.62 -9.24 -18.67
C GLY A 25 -8.36 -9.28 -17.82
N GLU A 26 -7.37 -10.08 -18.23
CA GLU A 26 -6.08 -10.21 -17.54
C GLU A 26 -5.29 -8.89 -17.53
N GLN A 27 -5.16 -8.23 -18.69
CA GLN A 27 -4.45 -6.95 -18.76
C GLN A 27 -5.11 -5.87 -17.89
N ARG A 28 -6.44 -5.79 -17.89
CA ARG A 28 -7.17 -4.85 -17.04
C ARG A 28 -7.00 -5.22 -15.57
N GLY A 29 -7.13 -6.49 -15.23
CA GLY A 29 -6.98 -7.01 -13.87
C GLY A 29 -5.61 -6.70 -13.28
N MET A 30 -4.53 -7.01 -14.02
CA MET A 30 -3.16 -6.71 -13.60
C MET A 30 -2.95 -5.20 -13.42
N ARG A 31 -3.33 -4.38 -14.40
CA ARG A 31 -3.13 -2.92 -14.33
C ARG A 31 -3.87 -2.29 -13.14
N LEU A 32 -5.12 -2.71 -12.90
CA LEU A 32 -5.92 -2.24 -11.76
C LEU A 32 -5.34 -2.73 -10.43
N GLY A 33 -4.90 -3.98 -10.36
CA GLY A 33 -4.31 -4.57 -9.17
C GLY A 33 -3.00 -3.88 -8.79
N GLU A 34 -2.11 -3.68 -9.75
CA GLU A 34 -0.82 -3.02 -9.56
C GLU A 34 -0.99 -1.55 -9.14
N GLN A 35 -1.83 -0.79 -9.85
CA GLN A 35 -2.06 0.62 -9.52
C GLN A 35 -2.64 0.80 -8.11
N ARG A 36 -3.60 -0.05 -7.72
CA ARG A 36 -4.19 -0.02 -6.37
C ARG A 36 -3.20 -0.46 -5.30
N GLY A 37 -2.44 -1.53 -5.58
CA GLY A 37 -1.44 -2.07 -4.67
C GLY A 37 -0.33 -1.08 -4.39
N LEU A 38 0.21 -0.45 -5.43
CA LEU A 38 1.26 0.57 -5.31
C LEU A 38 0.76 1.78 -4.52
N LYS A 39 -0.40 2.35 -4.89
CA LYS A 39 -0.92 3.54 -4.19
C LYS A 39 -1.17 3.27 -2.71
N LEU A 40 -1.78 2.13 -2.37
CA LEU A 40 -2.05 1.76 -0.98
C LEU A 40 -0.76 1.48 -0.21
N GLY A 41 0.22 0.83 -0.85
CA GLY A 41 1.53 0.55 -0.27
C GLY A 41 2.33 1.82 0.01
N GLU A 42 2.34 2.76 -0.94
CA GLU A 42 3.04 4.05 -0.78
C GLU A 42 2.41 4.91 0.30
N GLU A 43 1.08 5.07 0.34
CA GLU A 43 0.40 5.86 1.37
C GLU A 43 0.63 5.28 2.77
N ARG A 44 0.48 3.95 2.92
CA ARG A 44 0.75 3.27 4.19
C ARG A 44 2.22 3.35 4.59
N GLY A 45 3.13 3.15 3.64
CA GLY A 45 4.56 3.20 3.87
C GLY A 45 5.03 4.57 4.31
N LYS A 46 4.51 5.65 3.69
CA LYS A 46 4.81 7.02 4.10
C LYS A 46 4.31 7.31 5.51
N LEU A 47 3.05 6.98 5.82
CA LEU A 47 2.48 7.23 7.14
C LEU A 47 3.22 6.48 8.25
N ILE A 48 3.51 5.18 8.03
CA ILE A 48 4.29 4.39 8.99
C ILE A 48 5.71 4.94 9.11
N GLY A 49 6.35 5.31 7.99
CA GLY A 49 7.69 5.86 7.98
C GLY A 49 7.80 7.19 8.72
N GLU A 50 6.83 8.08 8.54
CA GLU A 50 6.75 9.37 9.25
C GLU A 50 6.59 9.16 10.77
N GLU A 51 5.68 8.28 11.18
CA GLU A 51 5.47 7.99 12.60
C GLU A 51 6.69 7.34 13.25
N VAL A 52 7.34 6.40 12.56
CA VAL A 52 8.59 5.79 13.03
C VAL A 52 9.70 6.84 13.13
N ALA A 53 9.82 7.73 12.14
CA ALA A 53 10.84 8.78 12.14
C ALA A 53 10.63 9.78 13.28
N LYS A 54 9.38 10.20 13.54
CA LYS A 54 9.04 11.08 14.68
C LYS A 54 9.43 10.44 16.01
N ARG A 55 9.06 9.16 16.22
CA ARG A 55 9.39 8.41 17.43
C ARG A 55 10.90 8.23 17.60
N ASP A 56 11.61 7.84 16.55
CA ASP A 56 13.07 7.70 16.58
C ASP A 56 13.77 9.03 16.86
N ASN A 57 13.27 10.14 16.30
CA ASN A 57 13.81 11.47 16.59
C ASN A 57 13.52 11.89 18.04
N ALA A 58 12.32 11.63 18.54
CA ALA A 58 11.96 11.91 19.93
C ALA A 58 12.88 11.17 20.91
N LEU A 59 13.11 9.87 20.68
CA LEU A 59 14.03 9.05 21.48
C LEU A 59 15.46 9.63 21.44
N ARG A 60 15.98 9.97 20.26
CA ARG A 60 17.33 10.58 20.13
C ARG A 60 17.46 11.91 20.86
N MET A 61 16.39 12.70 20.93
CA MET A 61 16.39 13.95 21.67
C MET A 61 16.33 13.71 23.18
N LEU A 62 15.51 12.76 23.62
CA LEU A 62 15.46 12.36 25.03
C LEU A 62 16.82 11.82 25.51
N ASP A 63 17.49 10.98 24.69
CA ASP A 63 18.83 10.47 24.98
C ASP A 63 19.89 11.58 25.11
N LYS A 64 19.69 12.70 24.41
CA LYS A 64 20.55 13.88 24.49
C LYS A 64 20.24 14.79 25.68
N GLY A 65 19.23 14.45 26.49
CA GLY A 65 18.83 15.20 27.67
C GLY A 65 17.88 16.38 27.39
N PHE A 66 17.23 16.42 26.23
CA PHE A 66 16.17 17.40 25.99
C PHE A 66 14.93 17.11 26.85
N SER A 67 14.22 18.15 27.27
CA SER A 67 13.01 18.00 28.08
C SER A 67 11.82 17.54 27.25
N ILE A 68 10.91 16.77 27.87
CA ILE A 68 9.69 16.23 27.23
C ILE A 68 8.90 17.31 26.46
N PRO A 69 8.65 18.52 27.00
CA PRO A 69 7.91 19.56 26.27
C PRO A 69 8.61 20.02 24.99
N VAL A 70 9.94 20.19 25.04
CA VAL A 70 10.74 20.62 23.89
C VAL A 70 10.77 19.54 22.82
N VAL A 71 10.87 18.27 23.22
CA VAL A 71 10.82 17.14 22.29
C VAL A 71 9.45 17.06 21.61
N ALA A 72 8.37 17.14 22.39
CA ALA A 72 7.00 17.12 21.89
C ALA A 72 6.74 18.20 20.83
N GLU A 73 7.20 19.43 21.10
CA GLU A 73 7.15 20.54 20.14
C GLU A 73 8.00 20.27 18.88
N CYS A 74 9.20 19.73 19.04
CA CYS A 74 10.12 19.56 17.91
C CYS A 74 9.73 18.42 16.94
N VAL A 75 9.06 17.38 17.43
CA VAL A 75 8.66 16.21 16.62
C VAL A 75 7.16 16.18 16.31
N ASP A 76 6.42 17.22 16.67
CA ASP A 76 4.96 17.30 16.54
C ASP A 76 4.25 16.07 17.14
N LEU A 77 4.63 15.70 18.36
CA LEU A 77 3.98 14.62 19.13
C LEU A 77 3.38 15.17 20.42
N PRO A 78 2.28 14.58 20.92
CA PRO A 78 1.77 14.91 22.25
C PRO A 78 2.81 14.64 23.34
N GLU A 79 2.86 15.49 24.36
CA GLU A 79 3.78 15.28 25.50
C GLU A 79 3.54 13.94 26.21
N GLU A 80 2.30 13.45 26.25
CA GLU A 80 1.97 12.13 26.80
C GLU A 80 2.64 11.00 26.00
N GLU A 81 2.61 11.08 24.67
CA GLU A 81 3.26 10.11 23.78
C GLU A 81 4.78 10.12 23.99
N VAL A 82 5.38 11.32 24.09
CA VAL A 82 6.82 11.47 24.35
C VAL A 82 7.19 10.94 25.74
N ARG A 83 6.33 11.13 26.75
CA ARG A 83 6.52 10.57 28.09
C ARG A 83 6.47 9.04 28.06
N HIS A 84 5.51 8.46 27.35
CA HIS A 84 5.45 7.00 27.16
C HIS A 84 6.68 6.45 26.46
N LEU A 85 7.21 7.15 25.44
CA LEU A 85 8.46 6.76 24.78
C LEU A 85 9.67 6.82 25.73
N ALA A 86 9.70 7.79 26.63
CA ALA A 86 10.75 7.91 27.65
C ALA A 86 10.68 6.81 28.72
N GLU A 87 9.47 6.33 29.04
CA GLU A 87 9.22 5.26 30.04
C GLU A 87 9.38 3.84 29.46
N SER A 88 9.22 3.68 28.15
CA SER A 88 9.47 2.43 27.41
C SER A 88 10.64 2.56 26.43
N PRO A 89 11.86 2.88 26.90
CA PRO A 89 13.04 2.85 26.04
C PRO A 89 13.27 1.41 25.58
N ARG A 90 13.71 1.28 24.32
CA ARG A 90 13.98 0.01 23.61
C ARG A 90 14.56 -1.05 24.57
N ASN A 91 13.84 -2.16 24.74
CA ASN A 91 14.37 -3.39 25.34
C ASN A 91 15.30 -4.09 24.34
#